data_AF-A0A7S2N2J2-F1
#
_entry.id   AF-A0A7S2N2J2-F1
#
_cell.length_a   1.000
_cell.length_b   1.000
_cell.length_c   1.000
_cell.angle_alpha   90.00
_cell.angle_beta   90.00
_cell.angle_gamma   90.00
#
_symmetry.space_group_name_H-M   'P 1'
#
loop_
_entity.id
_entity.type
_entity.pdbx_description
1 polymer ?
#
loop_
_entity_poly.entity_id
_entity_poly.type
_entity_poly.pdbx_seq_one_letter_code
_entity_poly.pdbx_strand_id
1 'polypeptide(L)'
;MAQETQHKKRGISKFFLALSLIIAIATVNILLFHQVFNLHHHQQQHQLCDTPTTLSFQSDPPSSSSSSFLQEKKQRHLEFVHIPKTGGTSIEHVAAEKNISWGFCKFAGPEFSLMFSNNYVECPGTSKFAAKPGGTNMFGKGSFFGNESFPHFLRDGDFGCLTWHLPPYFFDDLHPDYNPYAHADLFAVVRNPYTRMISEYYYRGKQIRLETNEQLNDPERMNEWLEFRLKERLKLIDHPYPW
;
A
#
# COMPACT_ATOMS: atom_id res chain seq x y z
N MET A 1 -40.25 -51.14 -36.83
CA MET A 1 -39.64 -49.80 -36.71
C MET A 1 -40.05 -48.99 -35.47
N ALA A 2 -41.05 -49.40 -34.66
CA ALA A 2 -41.47 -48.62 -33.48
C ALA A 2 -40.76 -48.97 -32.15
N GLN A 3 -40.07 -50.12 -32.05
CA GLN A 3 -39.42 -50.54 -30.79
C GLN A 3 -37.99 -49.98 -30.60
N GLU A 4 -37.32 -49.56 -31.68
CA GLU A 4 -35.93 -49.12 -31.63
C GLU A 4 -35.77 -47.70 -31.05
N THR A 5 -36.82 -46.87 -31.12
CA THR A 5 -36.81 -45.49 -30.60
C THR A 5 -37.02 -45.39 -29.08
N GLN A 6 -37.56 -46.42 -28.41
CA GLN A 6 -37.73 -46.40 -26.95
C GLN A 6 -36.41 -46.64 -26.20
N HIS A 7 -35.49 -47.42 -26.75
CA HIS A 7 -34.22 -47.71 -26.08
C HIS A 7 -33.29 -46.48 -26.01
N LYS A 8 -33.33 -45.62 -27.03
CA LYS A 8 -32.51 -44.40 -27.10
C LYS A 8 -32.94 -43.32 -26.10
N LYS A 9 -34.25 -43.19 -25.82
CA LYS A 9 -34.77 -42.22 -24.83
C LYS A 9 -34.39 -42.57 -23.38
N ARG A 10 -34.27 -43.86 -23.05
CA ARG A 10 -33.86 -44.30 -21.70
C ARG A 10 -32.39 -44.01 -21.39
N GLY A 11 -31.50 -44.07 -22.37
CA GLY A 11 -30.08 -43.76 -22.16
C GLY A 11 -29.81 -42.29 -21.85
N ILE A 12 -30.52 -41.39 -22.54
CA ILE A 12 -30.35 -39.95 -22.39
C ILE A 12 -30.79 -39.47 -21.00
N SER A 13 -31.91 -40.01 -20.48
CA SER A 13 -32.41 -39.66 -19.14
C SER A 13 -31.41 -40.02 -18.02
N LYS A 14 -30.74 -41.18 -18.11
CA LYS A 14 -29.73 -41.59 -17.12
C LYS A 14 -28.47 -40.71 -17.17
N PHE A 15 -28.07 -40.26 -18.35
CA PHE A 15 -26.93 -39.36 -18.51
C PHE A 15 -27.17 -38.00 -17.84
N PHE A 16 -28.35 -37.40 -18.03
CA PHE A 16 -28.68 -36.12 -17.40
C PHE A 16 -28.77 -36.22 -15.86
N LEU A 17 -29.29 -37.33 -15.33
CA LEU A 17 -29.32 -37.58 -13.89
C LEU A 17 -27.92 -37.77 -13.30
N ALA A 18 -27.01 -38.44 -14.01
CA ALA A 18 -25.64 -38.59 -13.57
C ALA A 18 -24.89 -37.24 -13.59
N LEU A 19 -25.08 -36.45 -14.66
CA LEU A 19 -24.45 -35.14 -14.79
C LEU A 19 -24.94 -34.15 -13.71
N SER A 20 -26.24 -34.12 -13.43
CA SER A 20 -26.79 -33.25 -12.38
C SER A 20 -26.27 -33.62 -10.98
N LEU A 21 -26.10 -34.92 -10.71
CA LEU A 21 -25.52 -35.39 -9.45
C LEU A 21 -24.04 -34.99 -9.31
N ILE A 22 -23.25 -35.10 -10.37
CA ILE A 22 -21.84 -34.68 -10.36
C ILE A 22 -21.73 -33.17 -10.10
N ILE A 23 -22.57 -32.36 -10.75
CA ILE A 23 -22.58 -30.90 -10.53
C ILE A 23 -22.95 -30.59 -9.07
N ALA A 24 -23.96 -31.27 -8.51
CA ALA A 24 -24.36 -31.06 -7.11
C ALA A 24 -23.24 -31.45 -6.10
N ILE A 25 -22.50 -32.53 -6.37
CA ILE A 25 -21.37 -32.92 -5.53
C ILE A 25 -20.23 -31.89 -5.64
N ALA A 26 -19.94 -31.39 -6.85
CA ALA A 26 -18.91 -30.37 -7.05
C ALA A 26 -19.25 -29.06 -6.34
N THR A 27 -20.51 -28.60 -6.41
CA THR A 27 -20.93 -27.37 -5.74
C THR A 27 -20.85 -27.48 -4.22
N VAL A 28 -21.25 -28.61 -3.64
CA VAL A 28 -21.11 -28.86 -2.19
C VAL A 28 -19.65 -28.84 -1.77
N ASN A 29 -18.74 -29.49 -2.51
CA ASN A 29 -17.32 -29.49 -2.19
C ASN A 29 -16.70 -28.09 -2.27
N ILE A 30 -17.07 -27.28 -3.26
CA ILE A 30 -16.59 -25.89 -3.39
C ILE A 30 -17.06 -25.04 -2.20
N LEU A 31 -18.32 -25.19 -1.78
CA LEU A 31 -18.85 -24.46 -0.62
C LEU A 31 -18.16 -24.88 0.69
N LEU A 32 -17.91 -26.19 0.88
CA LEU A 32 -17.17 -26.68 2.04
C LEU A 32 -15.72 -26.17 2.05
N PHE A 33 -15.05 -26.16 0.90
CA PHE A 33 -13.70 -25.64 0.78
C PHE A 33 -13.64 -24.15 1.14
N HIS A 34 -14.61 -23.36 0.66
CA HIS A 34 -14.71 -21.93 1.00
C HIS A 34 -14.97 -21.70 2.49
N GLN A 35 -15.79 -22.54 3.14
CA GLN A 35 -16.03 -22.44 4.60
C GLN A 35 -14.77 -22.77 5.40
N VAL A 36 -14.03 -23.82 5.04
CA VAL A 36 -12.77 -24.19 5.72
C VAL A 36 -11.70 -23.13 5.52
N PHE A 37 -11.56 -22.58 4.31
CA PHE A 37 -10.60 -21.52 4.01
C PHE A 37 -10.88 -20.26 4.83
N ASN A 38 -12.15 -19.84 4.91
CA ASN A 38 -12.56 -18.69 5.72
C ASN A 38 -12.30 -18.89 7.22
N LEU A 39 -12.53 -20.11 7.74
CA LEU A 39 -12.29 -20.42 9.15
C LEU A 39 -10.80 -20.35 9.49
N HIS A 40 -9.93 -20.87 8.61
CA HIS A 40 -8.49 -20.82 8.81
C HIS A 40 -7.95 -19.38 8.81
N HIS A 41 -8.46 -18.54 7.90
CA HIS A 41 -8.08 -17.13 7.83
C HIS A 41 -8.47 -16.35 9.09
N HIS A 42 -9.65 -16.62 9.67
CA HIS A 42 -10.06 -16.01 10.94
C HIS A 42 -9.17 -16.44 12.12
N GLN A 43 -8.73 -17.70 12.15
CA GLN A 43 -7.92 -18.21 13.26
C GLN A 43 -6.51 -17.60 13.29
N GLN A 44 -5.94 -17.27 12.13
CA GLN A 44 -4.63 -16.59 12.06
C GLN A 44 -4.71 -15.12 12.55
N GLN A 45 -5.83 -14.43 12.33
CA GLN A 45 -6.00 -13.04 12.76
C GLN A 45 -6.15 -12.89 14.28
N HIS A 46 -6.79 -13.84 14.96
CA HIS A 46 -6.94 -13.77 16.42
C HIS A 46 -5.65 -14.08 17.20
N GLN A 47 -4.66 -14.76 16.59
CA GLN A 47 -3.39 -15.04 17.27
C GLN A 47 -2.44 -13.84 17.37
N LEU A 48 -2.66 -12.75 16.62
CA LEU A 48 -1.79 -11.56 16.65
C LEU A 48 -2.20 -10.48 17.67
N CYS A 49 -3.43 -10.53 18.21
CA CYS A 49 -3.97 -9.42 19.03
C CYS A 49 -4.03 -9.69 20.55
N ASP A 50 -3.79 -10.92 21.01
CA ASP A 50 -4.05 -11.32 22.41
C ASP A 50 -2.81 -11.35 23.32
N THR A 51 -1.71 -10.66 22.97
CA THR A 51 -0.63 -10.44 23.95
C THR A 51 -0.71 -9.03 24.55
N PRO A 52 -1.23 -8.89 25.79
CA PRO A 52 -1.13 -7.63 26.51
C PRO A 52 0.33 -7.45 26.91
N THR A 53 1.09 -6.75 26.07
CA THR A 53 2.43 -6.27 26.44
C THR A 53 2.26 -5.20 27.51
N THR A 54 2.20 -5.64 28.76
CA THR A 54 2.31 -4.78 29.93
C THR A 54 3.77 -4.33 29.98
N LEU A 55 4.07 -3.19 29.34
CA LEU A 55 5.36 -2.51 29.44
C LEU A 55 5.51 -2.00 30.88
N SER A 56 5.98 -2.87 31.77
CA SER A 56 6.55 -2.45 33.04
C SER A 56 7.91 -1.82 32.74
N PHE A 57 8.01 -0.52 32.96
CA PHE A 57 9.26 0.22 32.84
C PHE A 57 10.11 -0.08 34.07
N GLN A 58 10.83 -1.20 34.04
CA GLN A 58 11.80 -1.54 35.06
C GLN A 58 13.15 -0.91 34.71
N SER A 59 13.51 0.12 35.46
CA SER A 59 14.83 0.73 35.42
C SER A 59 15.82 -0.18 36.15
N ASP A 60 16.40 -1.14 35.45
CA ASP A 60 17.48 -1.94 35.99
C ASP A 60 18.79 -1.11 36.04
N PRO A 61 19.59 -1.22 37.13
CA PRO A 61 20.89 -0.58 37.22
C PRO A 61 21.90 -1.22 36.25
N PRO A 62 22.93 -0.48 35.81
CA PRO A 62 23.84 -0.95 34.78
C PRO A 62 24.76 -2.06 35.33
N SER A 63 24.39 -3.33 35.09
CA SER A 63 25.31 -4.46 35.25
C SER A 63 26.29 -4.52 34.07
N SER A 64 27.54 -4.83 34.40
CA SER A 64 28.77 -4.69 33.62
C SER A 64 28.94 -5.62 32.39
N SER A 65 27.91 -5.82 31.59
CA SER A 65 27.97 -6.58 30.32
C SER A 65 27.91 -5.65 29.09
N SER A 66 28.64 -4.54 29.14
CA SER A 66 28.64 -3.48 28.13
C SER A 66 29.35 -3.84 26.82
N SER A 67 30.02 -5.00 26.74
CA SER A 67 30.79 -5.40 25.56
C SER A 67 29.96 -6.12 24.49
N SER A 68 28.86 -6.82 24.83
CA SER A 68 28.02 -7.52 23.85
C SER A 68 26.97 -6.62 23.20
N PHE A 69 26.41 -5.65 23.95
CA PHE A 69 25.43 -4.68 23.42
C PHE A 69 26.01 -3.72 22.38
N LEU A 70 27.32 -3.45 22.45
CA LEU A 70 28.03 -2.61 21.47
C LEU A 70 28.43 -3.39 20.21
N GLN A 71 28.49 -4.73 20.29
CA GLN A 71 28.95 -5.58 19.19
C GLN A 71 27.81 -5.98 18.23
N GLU A 72 26.55 -5.91 18.68
CA GLU A 72 25.35 -6.06 17.84
C GLU A 72 24.80 -4.74 17.26
N LYS A 73 25.35 -3.58 17.65
CA LYS A 73 25.17 -2.32 16.90
C LYS A 73 26.02 -2.34 15.62
N LYS A 74 25.78 -3.35 14.77
CA LYS A 74 26.06 -3.23 13.34
C LYS A 74 25.38 -1.94 12.90
N GLN A 75 26.15 -0.94 12.47
CA GLN A 75 25.71 0.46 12.31
C GLN A 75 24.39 0.54 11.54
N ARG A 76 23.27 0.65 12.26
CA ARG A 76 21.96 0.91 11.66
C ARG A 76 22.01 2.34 11.15
N HIS A 77 21.66 2.52 9.89
CA HIS A 77 21.53 3.85 9.33
C HIS A 77 20.14 4.39 9.67
N LEU A 78 20.02 5.71 9.74
CA LEU A 78 18.74 6.37 9.95
C LEU A 78 18.00 6.47 8.62
N GLU A 79 16.71 6.10 8.61
CA GLU A 79 15.87 6.13 7.41
C GLU A 79 14.55 6.86 7.65
N PHE A 80 14.18 7.72 6.71
CA PHE A 80 12.98 8.53 6.78
C PHE A 80 11.78 7.84 6.14
N VAL A 81 10.68 7.73 6.88
CA VAL A 81 9.38 7.27 6.36
C VAL A 81 8.54 8.48 5.95
N HIS A 82 8.25 8.62 4.66
CA HIS A 82 7.47 9.74 4.14
C HIS A 82 5.97 9.52 4.41
N ILE A 83 5.41 10.30 5.34
CA ILE A 83 3.96 10.35 5.57
C ILE A 83 3.36 11.51 4.75
N PRO A 84 2.37 11.25 3.87
CA PRO A 84 1.73 12.30 3.10
C PRO A 84 1.16 13.41 3.99
N LYS A 85 1.39 14.66 3.57
CA LYS A 85 0.90 15.90 4.21
C LYS A 85 1.47 16.22 5.59
N THR A 86 2.63 15.64 5.94
CA THR A 86 3.37 15.99 7.16
C THR A 86 4.62 16.84 6.91
N GLY A 87 4.84 17.29 5.67
CA GLY A 87 6.04 18.04 5.29
C GLY A 87 7.20 17.17 4.84
N GLY A 88 6.95 15.90 4.48
CA GLY A 88 7.99 14.97 4.04
C GLY A 88 8.87 15.48 2.90
N THR A 89 8.29 16.19 1.92
CA THR A 89 9.05 16.79 0.81
C THR A 89 10.12 17.79 1.29
N SER A 90 9.85 18.54 2.37
CA SER A 90 10.85 19.46 2.92
C SER A 90 12.01 18.72 3.57
N ILE A 91 11.74 17.60 4.26
CA ILE A 91 12.78 16.73 4.82
C ILE A 91 13.63 16.10 3.71
N GLU A 92 12.98 15.60 2.66
CA GLU A 92 13.67 15.04 1.48
C GLU A 92 14.57 16.06 0.81
N HIS A 93 14.13 17.32 0.68
CA HIS A 93 14.93 18.40 0.10
C HIS A 93 16.20 18.67 0.90
N VAL A 94 16.07 18.85 2.23
CA VAL A 94 17.21 19.10 3.11
C VAL A 94 18.16 17.90 3.17
N ALA A 95 17.63 16.68 3.13
CA ALA A 95 18.43 15.46 3.06
C ALA A 95 19.23 15.40 1.74
N ALA A 96 18.58 15.71 0.63
CA ALA A 96 19.21 15.71 -0.69
C ALA A 96 20.34 16.76 -0.81
N GLU A 97 20.16 17.96 -0.22
CA GLU A 97 21.24 18.96 -0.10
C GLU A 97 22.46 18.45 0.67
N LYS A 98 22.28 17.46 1.54
CA LYS A 98 23.35 16.75 2.27
C LYS A 98 23.78 15.46 1.59
N ASN A 99 23.38 15.25 0.33
CA ASN A 99 23.69 14.06 -0.45
C ASN A 99 23.14 12.76 0.18
N ILE A 100 22.00 12.87 0.88
CA ILE A 100 21.28 11.74 1.52
C ILE A 100 19.99 11.47 0.73
N SER A 101 19.82 10.23 0.27
CA SER A 101 18.62 9.80 -0.47
C SER A 101 17.60 9.17 0.47
N TRP A 102 16.55 9.91 0.77
CA TRP A 102 15.39 9.45 1.52
C TRP A 102 14.11 9.58 0.69
N GLY A 103 13.07 8.83 1.08
CA GLY A 103 11.73 8.91 0.49
C GLY A 103 11.78 8.94 -1.03
N PHE A 104 11.18 9.95 -1.67
CA PHE A 104 11.17 10.09 -3.13
C PHE A 104 12.50 9.72 -3.81
N CYS A 105 13.61 10.29 -3.35
CA CYS A 105 14.92 10.10 -3.97
C CYS A 105 15.48 8.67 -3.84
N LYS A 106 15.04 7.93 -2.82
CA LYS A 106 15.41 6.52 -2.64
C LYS A 106 14.62 5.60 -3.58
N PHE A 107 13.36 5.93 -3.85
CA PHE A 107 12.44 5.04 -4.58
C PHE A 107 12.29 5.39 -6.07
N ALA A 108 12.43 6.65 -6.47
CA ALA A 108 12.21 7.11 -7.85
C ALA A 108 13.39 6.77 -8.78
N GLY A 109 14.59 6.56 -8.24
CA GLY A 109 15.80 6.39 -9.03
C GLY A 109 16.17 7.64 -9.86
N PRO A 110 17.34 7.63 -10.52
CA PRO A 110 17.84 8.83 -11.20
C PRO A 110 17.10 9.19 -12.51
N GLU A 111 16.41 8.25 -13.17
CA GLU A 111 15.70 8.52 -14.43
C GLU A 111 14.31 9.16 -14.23
N PHE A 112 13.58 8.83 -13.16
CA PHE A 112 12.22 9.36 -12.94
C PHE A 112 12.23 10.81 -12.40
N SER A 113 13.32 11.20 -11.72
CA SER A 113 13.51 12.55 -11.17
C SER A 113 13.47 13.66 -12.25
N LEU A 114 13.80 13.34 -13.50
CA LEU A 114 13.85 14.30 -14.61
C LEU A 114 12.48 14.64 -15.20
N MET A 115 11.44 13.83 -14.93
CA MET A 115 10.10 13.99 -15.53
C MET A 115 9.19 14.97 -14.77
N PHE A 116 9.53 15.32 -13.52
CA PHE A 116 8.78 16.26 -12.67
C PHE A 116 9.54 17.61 -12.47
N SER A 117 10.50 17.89 -13.34
CA SER A 117 11.62 18.82 -13.19
C SER A 117 11.33 20.32 -13.29
N ASN A 118 10.14 20.78 -12.89
CA ASN A 118 9.93 22.22 -12.71
C ASN A 118 9.78 22.66 -11.24
N ASN A 119 9.72 21.74 -10.25
CA ASN A 119 9.67 22.06 -8.81
C ASN A 119 10.01 20.87 -7.85
N TYR A 120 10.65 19.80 -8.32
CA TYR A 120 10.88 18.58 -7.51
C TYR A 120 12.30 18.50 -6.91
N VAL A 121 12.46 17.76 -5.81
CA VAL A 121 13.70 17.54 -5.06
C VAL A 121 14.84 17.08 -5.99
N GLU A 122 15.97 17.79 -6.03
CA GLU A 122 17.17 17.36 -6.77
C GLU A 122 17.84 16.20 -6.03
N CYS A 123 17.68 14.97 -6.51
CA CYS A 123 18.18 13.80 -5.81
C CYS A 123 19.70 13.60 -5.91
N PRO A 124 20.35 13.10 -4.84
CA PRO A 124 21.78 12.76 -4.88
C PRO A 124 22.13 11.80 -6.01
N GLY A 125 23.23 12.08 -6.73
CA GLY A 125 23.73 11.20 -7.79
C GLY A 125 22.99 11.28 -9.14
N THR A 126 21.97 12.13 -9.29
CA THR A 126 21.48 12.49 -10.64
C THR A 126 22.48 13.45 -11.26
N SER A 127 23.38 12.96 -12.13
CA SER A 127 24.19 13.85 -12.94
C SER A 127 23.27 14.67 -13.84
N LYS A 128 23.44 16.00 -13.88
CA LYS A 128 22.74 16.91 -14.82
C LYS A 128 23.11 16.67 -16.31
N PHE A 129 23.61 15.47 -16.66
CA PHE A 129 24.10 15.09 -17.98
C PHE A 129 23.72 13.64 -18.31
N ALA A 130 22.55 13.43 -18.92
CA ALA A 130 22.30 12.42 -19.96
C ALA A 130 20.85 12.49 -20.46
N ALA A 131 20.38 13.65 -20.91
CA ALA A 131 19.35 13.63 -21.96
C ALA A 131 20.05 13.13 -23.23
N LYS A 132 20.09 11.81 -23.46
CA LYS A 132 20.41 11.31 -24.79
C LYS A 132 19.22 11.65 -25.69
N PRO A 133 19.42 12.43 -26.76
CA PRO A 133 18.37 12.65 -27.74
C PRO A 133 18.27 11.38 -28.58
N GLY A 134 17.23 10.57 -28.36
CA GLY A 134 16.84 9.49 -29.26
C GLY A 134 16.61 8.13 -28.59
N GLY A 135 15.34 7.71 -28.57
CA GLY A 135 14.88 6.32 -28.43
C GLY A 135 14.82 5.80 -26.99
N THR A 136 13.71 5.37 -26.43
CA THR A 136 12.41 4.95 -26.97
C THR A 136 11.33 5.23 -25.92
N ASN A 137 10.09 5.34 -26.37
CA ASN A 137 8.92 5.67 -25.58
C ASN A 137 8.71 4.59 -24.50
N MET A 138 9.10 4.84 -23.25
CA MET A 138 8.88 3.91 -22.14
C MET A 138 7.69 4.35 -21.29
N PHE A 139 6.51 4.45 -21.91
CA PHE A 139 5.21 4.34 -21.21
C PHE A 139 4.97 2.92 -20.64
N GLY A 140 6.01 2.08 -20.54
CA GLY A 140 5.92 0.66 -20.23
C GLY A 140 6.63 0.20 -18.95
N LYS A 141 7.35 1.05 -18.21
CA LYS A 141 7.92 0.68 -16.90
C LYS A 141 7.96 1.85 -15.91
N GLY A 142 6.85 2.57 -15.80
CA GLY A 142 6.60 3.54 -14.72
C GLY A 142 6.26 2.90 -13.38
N SER A 143 6.50 1.60 -13.24
CA SER A 143 6.34 0.86 -11.99
C SER A 143 7.44 -0.20 -11.96
N PHE A 144 8.28 -0.15 -10.93
CA PHE A 144 9.20 -1.26 -10.59
C PHE A 144 8.43 -2.55 -10.22
N PHE A 145 7.09 -2.50 -10.24
CA PHE A 145 6.14 -3.49 -9.78
C PHE A 145 5.03 -3.65 -10.83
N GLY A 146 4.73 -4.87 -11.23
CA GLY A 146 3.58 -5.14 -12.10
C GLY A 146 2.29 -4.66 -11.44
N ASN A 147 1.39 -4.04 -12.22
CA ASN A 147 0.09 -3.55 -11.75
C ASN A 147 -0.83 -4.64 -11.15
N GLU A 148 -0.45 -5.91 -11.26
CA GLU A 148 -1.27 -7.06 -10.86
C GLU A 148 -1.09 -7.47 -9.40
N SER A 149 -0.03 -7.02 -8.72
CA SER A 149 0.27 -7.42 -7.33
C SER A 149 -0.27 -6.44 -6.27
N PHE A 150 -0.84 -5.31 -6.67
CA PHE A 150 -1.36 -4.34 -5.71
C PHE A 150 -2.85 -4.60 -5.41
N PRO A 151 -3.24 -4.68 -4.13
CA PRO A 151 -4.65 -4.69 -3.72
C PRO A 151 -5.46 -3.59 -4.41
N HIS A 152 -6.69 -3.89 -4.81
CA HIS A 152 -7.59 -2.96 -5.53
C HIS A 152 -7.74 -1.58 -4.85
N PHE A 153 -7.59 -1.53 -3.52
CA PHE A 153 -7.58 -0.29 -2.74
C PHE A 153 -6.42 0.67 -3.09
N LEU A 154 -5.29 0.16 -3.57
CA LEU A 154 -4.16 0.97 -4.08
C LEU A 154 -4.36 1.39 -5.55
N ARG A 155 -5.41 0.90 -6.23
CA ARG A 155 -5.76 1.26 -7.62
C ARG A 155 -6.75 2.42 -7.71
N ASP A 156 -7.69 2.55 -6.79
CA ASP A 156 -8.85 3.46 -6.97
C ASP A 156 -8.72 4.82 -6.27
N GLY A 157 -7.65 5.05 -5.51
CA GLY A 157 -7.43 6.30 -4.79
C GLY A 157 -6.39 7.20 -5.45
N ASP A 158 -6.82 8.00 -6.43
CA ASP A 158 -6.29 9.35 -6.75
C ASP A 158 -4.81 9.60 -6.34
N PHE A 159 -3.90 9.40 -7.31
CA PHE A 159 -2.43 9.18 -7.26
C PHE A 159 -2.02 7.76 -6.88
N GLY A 160 -1.66 6.94 -7.87
CA GLY A 160 -1.00 5.65 -7.67
C GLY A 160 0.05 5.80 -6.59
N CYS A 161 -0.18 5.12 -5.45
CA CYS A 161 0.60 5.31 -4.24
C CYS A 161 2.07 5.07 -4.58
N LEU A 162 2.79 6.17 -4.66
CA LEU A 162 4.19 6.16 -4.97
C LEU A 162 4.88 5.39 -3.83
N THR A 163 5.74 4.44 -4.17
CA THR A 163 6.24 3.40 -3.25
C THR A 163 6.78 3.96 -1.92
N TRP A 164 7.31 5.19 -1.92
CA TRP A 164 7.80 5.87 -0.72
C TRP A 164 6.73 6.34 0.28
N HIS A 165 5.44 6.35 -0.08
CA HIS A 165 4.30 6.64 0.82
C HIS A 165 3.69 5.40 1.47
N LEU A 166 4.12 4.21 1.04
CA LEU A 166 3.60 2.95 1.56
C LEU A 166 4.11 2.73 3.01
N PRO A 167 3.23 2.44 3.98
CA PRO A 167 3.67 2.08 5.33
C PRO A 167 4.68 0.93 5.33
N PRO A 168 5.76 1.00 6.14
CA PRO A 168 6.83 0.00 6.12
C PRO A 168 6.38 -1.45 6.24
N TYR A 169 5.35 -1.72 7.04
CA TYR A 169 4.80 -3.05 7.24
C TYR A 169 4.35 -3.73 5.94
N PHE A 170 3.83 -2.97 4.96
CA PHE A 170 3.41 -3.55 3.68
C PHE A 170 4.58 -4.07 2.83
N PHE A 171 5.83 -3.65 3.10
CA PHE A 171 6.96 -4.17 2.34
C PHE A 171 7.27 -5.62 2.71
N ASP A 172 7.06 -6.01 3.97
CA ASP A 172 7.28 -7.39 4.40
C ASP A 172 6.24 -8.33 3.76
N ASP A 173 4.99 -7.86 3.63
CA ASP A 173 3.88 -8.63 3.04
C ASP A 173 3.92 -8.66 1.50
N LEU A 174 4.15 -7.52 0.86
CA LEU A 174 4.10 -7.41 -0.60
C LEU A 174 5.42 -7.82 -1.27
N HIS A 175 6.55 -7.67 -0.57
CA HIS A 175 7.90 -7.88 -1.10
C HIS A 175 8.80 -8.54 -0.06
N PRO A 176 8.60 -9.83 0.26
CA PRO A 176 9.34 -10.54 1.31
C PRO A 176 10.87 -10.56 1.06
N ASP A 177 11.29 -10.45 -0.21
CA ASP A 177 12.71 -10.42 -0.59
C ASP A 177 13.33 -9.02 -0.55
N TYR A 178 12.52 -7.95 -0.37
CA TYR A 178 12.99 -6.57 -0.43
C TYR A 178 12.17 -5.64 0.46
N ASN A 179 12.73 -5.31 1.63
CA ASN A 179 12.26 -4.21 2.46
C ASN A 179 13.30 -3.06 2.45
N PRO A 180 12.97 -1.89 1.86
CA PRO A 180 13.89 -0.75 1.78
C PRO A 180 14.24 -0.15 3.15
N TYR A 181 13.46 -0.49 4.18
CA TYR A 181 13.65 -0.07 5.56
C TYR A 181 14.36 -1.14 6.41
N ALA A 182 14.75 -2.27 5.82
CA ALA A 182 15.46 -3.33 6.52
C ALA A 182 16.77 -2.81 7.14
N HIS A 183 17.04 -3.21 8.38
CA HIS A 183 18.24 -2.85 9.13
C HIS A 183 18.46 -1.34 9.36
N ALA A 184 17.44 -0.51 9.18
CA ALA A 184 17.48 0.91 9.52
C ALA A 184 16.81 1.19 10.87
N ASP A 185 17.16 2.31 11.49
CA ASP A 185 16.35 2.94 12.52
C ASP A 185 15.41 3.94 11.81
N LEU A 186 14.11 3.82 12.05
CA LEU A 186 13.12 4.60 11.32
C LEU A 186 12.73 5.86 12.09
N PHE A 187 12.54 6.95 11.36
CA PHE A 187 11.90 8.14 11.89
C PHE A 187 10.91 8.71 10.88
N ALA A 188 9.94 9.46 11.41
CA ALA A 188 8.93 10.14 10.60
C ALA A 188 8.61 11.49 11.22
N VAL A 189 8.19 12.43 10.37
CA VAL A 189 7.56 13.66 10.82
C VAL A 189 6.06 13.43 10.86
N VAL A 190 5.47 13.63 12.04
CA VAL A 190 4.04 13.54 12.27
C VAL A 190 3.43 14.93 12.40
N ARG A 191 2.15 15.05 12.07
CA ARG A 191 1.42 16.32 12.09
C ARG A 191 0.06 16.10 12.74
N ASN A 192 -0.45 17.13 13.43
CA ASN A 192 -1.80 17.11 13.99
C ASN A 192 -2.83 16.72 12.91
N PRO A 193 -3.72 15.74 13.18
CA PRO A 193 -4.61 15.17 12.18
C PRO A 193 -5.55 16.20 11.55
N TYR A 194 -6.04 17.17 12.32
CA TYR A 194 -6.89 18.26 11.79
C TYR A 194 -6.14 19.09 10.76
N THR A 195 -4.90 19.47 11.06
CA THR A 195 -4.08 20.27 10.12
C THR A 195 -3.65 19.46 8.89
N ARG A 196 -3.49 18.13 9.04
CA ARG A 196 -3.21 17.22 7.92
C ARG A 196 -4.42 17.12 6.97
N MET A 197 -5.62 17.03 7.54
CA MET A 197 -6.89 17.01 6.81
C MET A 197 -7.13 18.30 6.02
N ILE A 198 -6.91 19.46 6.65
CA ILE A 198 -6.94 20.77 5.96
C ILE A 198 -5.94 20.78 4.79
N SER A 199 -4.71 20.34 5.02
CA SER A 199 -3.68 20.31 3.98
C SER A 199 -4.04 19.39 2.80
N GLU A 200 -4.75 18.29 3.05
CA GLU A 200 -5.24 17.38 2.00
C GLU A 200 -6.35 18.06 1.19
N TYR A 201 -7.31 18.70 1.85
CA TYR A 201 -8.42 19.41 1.21
C TYR A 201 -7.91 20.47 0.21
N TYR A 202 -7.05 21.39 0.68
CA TYR A 202 -6.47 22.42 -0.20
C TYR A 202 -5.59 21.85 -1.31
N TYR A 203 -4.90 20.73 -1.05
CA TYR A 203 -4.08 20.08 -2.07
C TYR A 203 -4.95 19.53 -3.21
N ARG A 204 -6.01 18.78 -2.87
CA ARG A 204 -6.94 18.21 -3.86
C ARG A 204 -7.68 19.30 -4.62
N GLY A 205 -8.15 20.33 -3.93
CA GLY A 205 -8.83 21.47 -4.53
C GLY A 205 -8.01 22.17 -5.62
N LYS A 206 -6.70 22.34 -5.38
CA LYS A 206 -5.77 22.91 -6.39
C LYS A 206 -5.52 21.99 -7.57
N GLN A 207 -5.50 20.68 -7.38
CA GLN A 207 -5.24 19.71 -8.46
C GLN A 207 -6.41 19.57 -9.43
N ILE A 208 -7.64 19.75 -8.93
CA ILE A 208 -8.82 19.60 -9.76
C ILE A 208 -8.99 20.79 -10.74
N ARG A 209 -8.24 21.90 -10.59
CA ARG A 209 -8.32 23.11 -11.47
C ARG A 209 -9.74 23.69 -11.65
N LEU A 210 -10.71 23.28 -10.83
CA LEU A 210 -12.11 23.70 -10.95
C LEU A 210 -12.51 24.78 -9.93
N GLU A 211 -11.61 25.24 -9.05
CA GLU A 211 -12.00 26.09 -7.92
C GLU A 211 -11.13 27.35 -7.79
N THR A 212 -11.78 28.49 -7.58
CA THR A 212 -11.10 29.73 -7.18
C THR A 212 -10.67 29.65 -5.72
N ASN A 213 -9.74 30.52 -5.29
CA ASN A 213 -9.34 30.59 -3.89
C ASN A 213 -10.52 30.93 -2.97
N GLU A 214 -11.53 31.68 -3.44
CA GLU A 214 -12.73 31.97 -2.65
C GLU A 214 -13.52 30.69 -2.36
N GLN A 215 -13.68 29.81 -3.35
CA GLN A 215 -14.44 28.56 -3.19
C GLN A 215 -13.73 27.58 -2.25
N LEU A 216 -12.40 27.52 -2.28
CA LEU A 216 -11.61 26.69 -1.36
C LEU A 216 -11.61 27.18 0.08
N ASN A 217 -11.97 28.44 0.32
CA ASN A 217 -12.05 28.98 1.67
C ASN A 217 -13.48 28.92 2.24
N ASP A 218 -14.42 28.29 1.53
CA ASP A 218 -15.80 28.10 1.97
C ASP A 218 -15.90 26.93 2.98
N PRO A 219 -16.29 27.18 4.25
CA PRO A 219 -16.42 26.13 5.25
C PRO A 219 -17.51 25.11 4.92
N GLU A 220 -18.60 25.49 4.23
CA GLU A 220 -19.66 24.55 3.85
C GLU A 220 -19.11 23.52 2.86
N ARG A 221 -18.39 24.00 1.84
CA ARG A 221 -17.71 23.15 0.84
C ARG A 221 -16.70 22.20 1.48
N MET A 222 -15.90 22.67 2.44
CA MET A 222 -14.97 21.81 3.16
C MET A 222 -15.70 20.73 3.94
N ASN A 223 -16.79 21.07 4.62
CA ASN A 223 -17.60 20.10 5.37
C ASN A 223 -18.23 19.05 4.46
N GLU A 224 -18.79 19.45 3.31
CA GLU A 224 -19.33 18.52 2.32
C GLU A 224 -18.25 17.54 1.80
N TRP A 225 -17.06 18.05 1.48
CA TRP A 225 -15.93 17.22 1.08
C TRP A 225 -15.54 16.23 2.19
N LEU A 226 -15.47 16.68 3.44
CA LEU A 226 -15.14 15.84 4.57
C LEU A 226 -16.17 14.72 4.77
N GLU A 227 -17.45 15.06 4.78
CA GLU A 227 -18.52 14.08 4.91
C GLU A 227 -18.45 13.03 3.79
N PHE A 228 -18.24 13.48 2.56
CA PHE A 228 -18.08 12.58 1.42
C PHE A 228 -16.90 11.63 1.63
N ARG A 229 -15.72 12.14 1.99
CA ARG A 229 -14.52 11.32 2.22
C ARG A 229 -14.68 10.35 3.39
N LEU A 230 -15.32 10.78 4.47
CA LEU A 230 -15.63 9.92 5.62
C LEU A 230 -16.59 8.80 5.23
N LYS A 231 -17.69 9.12 4.53
CA LYS A 231 -18.64 8.12 4.02
C LYS A 231 -17.95 7.10 3.11
N GLU A 232 -17.12 7.56 2.19
CA GLU A 232 -16.34 6.67 1.31
C GLU A 232 -15.38 5.77 2.09
N ARG A 233 -14.71 6.29 3.12
CA ARG A 233 -13.80 5.48 3.95
C ARG A 233 -14.54 4.50 4.85
N LEU A 234 -15.71 4.89 5.40
CA LEU A 234 -16.54 4.00 6.21
C LEU A 234 -17.07 2.80 5.42
N LYS A 235 -17.45 3.01 4.14
CA LYS A 235 -17.81 1.88 3.24
C LYS A 235 -16.68 0.87 3.08
N LEU A 236 -15.44 1.33 3.19
CA LEU A 236 -14.28 0.47 3.08
C LEU A 236 -14.05 -0.31 4.37
N ILE A 237 -14.43 0.21 5.55
CA ILE A 237 -14.26 -0.47 6.85
C ILE A 237 -14.85 -1.88 6.89
N ASP A 238 -15.94 -2.12 6.17
CA ASP A 238 -16.58 -3.44 6.07
C ASP A 238 -15.85 -4.43 5.14
N HIS A 239 -14.69 -4.06 4.58
CA HIS A 239 -13.91 -4.91 3.69
C HIS A 239 -13.01 -5.88 4.48
N PRO A 240 -12.85 -7.15 4.05
CA PRO A 240 -12.12 -8.21 4.77
C PRO A 240 -10.63 -7.98 5.05
N TYR A 241 -10.04 -6.87 4.59
CA TYR A 241 -8.67 -6.52 4.89
C TYR A 241 -8.67 -5.46 6.01
N PRO A 242 -8.18 -5.79 7.21
CA PRO A 242 -8.12 -4.83 8.31
C PRO A 242 -7.10 -3.72 8.00
N TRP A 243 -7.46 -2.50 8.38
CA TRP A 243 -6.63 -1.28 8.37
C TRP A 243 -5.46 -1.38 9.34
#